data_AF-B1Y8S3-F1
#
_entry.id   AF-B1Y8S3-F1
#
_cell.length_a   1.000
_cell.length_b   1.000
_cell.length_c   1.000
_cell.angle_alpha   90.00
_cell.angle_beta   90.00
_cell.angle_gamma   90.00
#
_symmetry.space_group_name_H-M   'P 1'
#
loop_
_entity.id
_entity.type
_entity.pdbx_description
1 polymer ?
#
loop_
_entity_poly.entity_id
_entity_poly.type
_entity_poly.pdbx_seq_one_letter_code
_entity_poly.pdbx_strand_id
1 'polypeptide(L)'
;MTTLTEVKSWLGEGWEMRWGPPPRGVSLLKEFHMADPAEVEPLCRRGEAVVVYIVASVEDLNVIYGRVKPRVTSCPTATFIRRFRWGEAAEAVKTLVEFALKVDKVPLFQINPEVVRYAGLCGEYPLLCEEPDVVVEALRRRLGRRGNPQVVQPRGGGWALDELVKVLREKIELDAAFAEVVKKVAEDPERLRMCYA
;
A
#
# COMPACT_ATOMS: atom_id res chain seq x y z
N MET A 1 0.50 -1.01 -16.57
CA MET A 1 0.22 0.35 -16.06
C MET A 1 -1.28 0.52 -16.12
N THR A 2 -1.89 0.97 -15.02
CA THR A 2 -3.35 1.15 -14.92
C THR A 2 -3.81 2.25 -15.87
N THR A 3 -4.81 1.96 -16.69
CA THR A 3 -5.36 2.91 -17.67
C THR A 3 -6.28 3.92 -16.98
N LEU A 4 -6.46 5.10 -17.59
CA LEU A 4 -7.37 6.11 -17.06
C LEU A 4 -8.81 5.59 -16.93
N THR A 5 -9.24 4.70 -17.82
CA THR A 5 -10.57 4.09 -17.80
C THR A 5 -10.74 3.15 -16.62
N GLU A 6 -9.73 2.32 -16.32
CA GLU A 6 -9.73 1.43 -15.13
C GLU A 6 -9.77 2.24 -13.84
N VAL A 7 -8.96 3.30 -13.75
CA VAL A 7 -8.94 4.21 -12.58
C VAL A 7 -10.33 4.80 -12.36
N LYS A 8 -10.94 5.33 -13.42
CA LYS A 8 -12.25 6.00 -13.37
C LYS A 8 -13.38 5.04 -13.02
N SER A 9 -13.33 3.82 -13.55
CA SER A 9 -14.29 2.75 -13.24
C SER A 9 -14.21 2.32 -11.78
N TRP A 10 -12.99 2.13 -11.25
CA TRP A 10 -12.82 1.69 -9.86
C TRP A 10 -13.18 2.77 -8.84
N LEU A 11 -12.78 4.02 -9.08
CA LEU A 11 -13.04 5.13 -8.17
C LEU A 11 -14.54 5.46 -8.07
N GLY A 12 -15.29 5.28 -9.16
CA GLY A 12 -16.73 5.50 -9.18
C GLY A 12 -17.12 6.98 -9.10
N GLU A 13 -18.34 7.23 -8.63
CA GLU A 13 -18.93 8.57 -8.59
C GLU A 13 -18.26 9.50 -7.57
N GLY A 14 -18.29 10.80 -7.85
CA GLY A 14 -17.75 11.85 -6.99
C GLY A 14 -16.26 12.13 -7.15
N TRP A 15 -15.57 11.42 -8.06
CA TRP A 15 -14.18 11.69 -8.41
C TRP A 15 -14.08 12.51 -9.70
N GLU A 16 -13.48 13.68 -9.59
CA GLU A 16 -13.25 14.59 -10.72
C GLU A 16 -11.83 14.37 -11.28
N MET A 17 -11.74 14.09 -12.58
CA MET A 17 -10.44 14.00 -13.25
C MET A 17 -10.06 15.37 -13.83
N ARG A 18 -8.84 15.80 -13.55
CA ARG A 18 -8.21 16.96 -14.17
C ARG A 18 -6.84 16.60 -14.71
N TRP A 19 -6.44 17.26 -15.79
CA TRP A 19 -5.06 17.20 -16.28
C TRP A 19 -4.15 18.07 -15.42
N GLY A 20 -2.92 17.61 -15.21
CA GLY A 20 -1.89 18.28 -14.42
C GLY A 20 -1.61 17.60 -13.08
N PRO A 21 -0.62 18.14 -12.33
CA PRO A 21 -0.15 17.55 -11.08
C PRO A 21 -1.20 17.64 -9.93
N PRO A 22 -1.02 16.82 -8.88
CA PRO A 22 -1.84 16.91 -7.69
C PRO A 22 -1.57 18.24 -6.96
N PRO A 23 -2.52 18.72 -6.13
CA PRO A 23 -2.25 19.83 -5.23
C PRO A 23 -1.18 19.42 -4.20
N ARG A 24 -0.69 20.38 -3.40
CA ARG A 24 0.21 20.07 -2.29
C ARG A 24 -0.53 19.25 -1.22
N GLY A 25 0.17 18.31 -0.61
CA GLY A 25 -0.40 17.40 0.37
C GLY A 25 0.61 16.37 0.87
N VAL A 26 0.09 15.38 1.60
CA VAL A 26 0.86 14.27 2.17
C VAL A 26 0.72 13.05 1.27
N SER A 27 1.83 12.43 0.90
CA SER A 27 1.83 11.21 0.10
C SER A 27 1.43 9.99 0.93
N LEU A 28 0.51 9.17 0.39
CA LEU A 28 0.16 7.88 0.95
C LEU A 28 1.32 6.89 0.84
N LEU A 29 2.10 6.94 -0.25
CA LEU A 29 3.31 6.14 -0.39
C LEU A 29 4.49 6.84 0.28
N LYS A 30 5.42 6.05 0.83
CA LYS A 30 6.72 6.55 1.28
C LYS A 30 7.49 7.04 0.05
N GLU A 31 8.05 8.25 0.12
CA GLU A 31 8.67 8.91 -1.05
C GLU A 31 9.79 8.08 -1.69
N PHE A 32 10.56 7.31 -0.91
CA PHE A 32 11.65 6.49 -1.43
C PHE A 32 11.18 5.27 -2.26
N HIS A 33 9.91 4.90 -2.18
CA HIS A 33 9.31 3.85 -3.01
C HIS A 33 8.61 4.40 -4.26
N MET A 34 8.55 5.72 -4.42
CA MET A 34 7.98 6.36 -5.60
C MET A 34 9.07 6.51 -6.65
N ALA A 35 8.72 6.22 -7.91
CA ALA A 35 9.59 6.43 -9.05
C ALA A 35 9.94 7.91 -9.22
N ASP A 36 11.17 8.17 -9.64
CA ASP A 36 11.56 9.52 -10.04
C ASP A 36 10.92 9.84 -11.41
N PRO A 37 10.44 11.07 -11.66
CA PRO A 37 9.94 11.48 -12.97
C PRO A 37 10.87 11.10 -14.13
N ALA A 38 12.19 11.22 -13.95
CA ALA A 38 13.16 10.90 -15.00
C ALA A 38 13.09 9.42 -15.45
N GLU A 39 12.69 8.51 -14.56
CA GLU A 39 12.58 7.07 -14.85
C GLU A 39 11.35 6.76 -15.72
N VAL A 40 10.31 7.58 -15.66
CA VAL A 40 9.05 7.35 -16.39
C VAL A 40 8.95 8.16 -17.69
N GLU A 41 9.74 9.23 -17.85
CA GLU A 41 9.76 10.05 -19.06
C GLU A 41 9.91 9.27 -20.38
N PRO A 42 10.80 8.26 -20.50
CA PRO A 42 10.94 7.51 -21.74
C PRO A 42 9.69 6.72 -22.14
N LEU A 43 8.85 6.33 -21.17
CA LEU A 43 7.58 5.65 -21.41
C LEU A 43 6.52 6.65 -21.91
N CYS A 44 6.51 7.85 -21.34
CA CYS A 44 5.59 8.91 -21.73
C CYS A 44 5.86 9.43 -23.14
N ARG A 45 7.14 9.57 -23.54
CA ARG A 45 7.52 10.04 -24.89
C ARG A 45 7.06 9.07 -25.99
N ARG A 46 6.91 7.79 -25.68
CA ARG A 46 6.37 6.77 -26.59
C ARG A 46 4.84 6.77 -26.64
N GLY A 47 4.18 7.62 -25.86
CA GLY A 47 2.72 7.63 -25.73
C GLY A 47 2.17 6.45 -24.93
N GLU A 48 3.02 5.70 -24.25
CA GLU A 48 2.67 4.44 -23.58
C GLU A 48 2.25 4.63 -22.11
N ALA A 49 2.47 5.83 -21.55
CA ALA A 49 2.26 6.08 -20.13
C ALA A 49 1.62 7.45 -19.85
N VAL A 50 0.66 7.45 -18.93
CA VAL A 50 0.12 8.64 -18.26
C VAL A 50 0.39 8.46 -16.77
N VAL A 51 0.96 9.49 -16.13
CA VAL A 51 1.15 9.49 -14.68
C VAL A 51 -0.20 9.78 -14.02
N VAL A 52 -0.62 8.91 -13.11
CA VAL A 52 -1.90 9.03 -12.43
C VAL A 52 -1.69 9.34 -10.95
N TYR A 53 -2.42 10.35 -10.47
CA TYR A 53 -2.57 10.66 -9.07
C TYR A 53 -4.04 10.57 -8.65
N ILE A 54 -4.26 10.15 -7.40
CA ILE A 54 -5.57 10.09 -6.77
C ILE A 54 -5.48 10.86 -5.46
N VAL A 55 -6.35 11.85 -5.28
CA VAL A 55 -6.27 12.82 -4.19
C VAL A 55 -7.57 12.79 -3.41
N ALA A 56 -7.46 12.38 -2.16
CA ALA A 56 -8.53 12.54 -1.21
C ALA A 56 -8.30 13.85 -0.44
N SER A 57 -9.12 14.85 -0.74
CA SER A 57 -9.05 16.19 -0.14
C SER A 57 -10.00 16.24 1.05
N VAL A 58 -9.45 16.23 2.26
CA VAL A 58 -10.19 16.36 3.52
C VAL A 58 -10.04 17.79 4.00
N GLU A 59 -11.04 18.63 3.71
CA GLU A 59 -10.97 20.08 3.91
C GLU A 59 -9.70 20.68 3.28
N ASP A 60 -8.77 21.19 4.08
CA ASP A 60 -7.52 21.81 3.61
C ASP A 60 -6.35 20.80 3.48
N LEU A 61 -6.53 19.55 3.91
CA LEU A 61 -5.51 18.51 3.83
C LEU A 61 -5.74 17.60 2.63
N ASN A 62 -4.75 17.52 1.74
CA ASN A 62 -4.75 16.56 0.63
C ASN A 62 -3.92 15.33 0.99
N VAL A 63 -4.52 14.15 0.91
CA VAL A 63 -3.81 12.87 0.91
C VAL A 63 -3.68 12.40 -0.53
N ILE A 64 -2.46 12.14 -0.96
CA ILE A 64 -2.12 11.93 -2.37
C ILE A 64 -1.58 10.51 -2.54
N TYR A 65 -2.25 9.73 -3.37
CA TYR A 65 -1.73 8.49 -3.91
C TYR A 65 -1.18 8.72 -5.33
N GLY A 66 -0.01 8.16 -5.62
CA GLY A 66 0.61 8.15 -6.93
C GLY A 66 1.94 7.39 -6.88
N ARG A 67 2.32 6.73 -7.98
CA ARG A 67 3.55 5.91 -8.03
C ARG A 67 4.80 6.70 -8.43
N VAL A 68 4.63 7.94 -8.88
CA VAL A 68 5.70 8.84 -9.31
C VAL A 68 5.71 10.03 -8.37
N LYS A 69 6.89 10.57 -8.05
CA LYS A 69 6.98 11.77 -7.20
C LYS A 69 6.29 12.95 -7.89
N PRO A 70 5.48 13.75 -7.17
CA PRO A 70 4.74 14.89 -7.72
C PRO A 70 5.66 16.10 -7.94
N ARG A 71 6.71 15.90 -8.75
CA ARG A 71 7.66 16.91 -9.21
C ARG A 71 7.39 17.19 -10.70
N VAL A 72 8.04 18.22 -11.23
CA VAL A 72 7.90 18.60 -12.65
C VAL A 72 8.26 17.40 -13.52
N THR A 73 7.39 17.09 -14.48
CA THR A 73 7.56 15.99 -15.43
C THR A 73 7.06 16.42 -16.80
N SER A 74 7.70 15.96 -17.86
CA SER A 74 7.17 16.10 -19.23
C SER A 74 6.06 15.09 -19.54
N CYS A 75 5.78 14.15 -18.63
CA CYS A 75 4.74 13.15 -18.79
C CYS A 75 3.33 13.77 -18.71
N PRO A 76 2.40 13.34 -19.59
CA PRO A 76 0.98 13.59 -19.37
C PRO A 76 0.59 13.10 -17.98
N THR A 77 -0.03 13.97 -17.20
CA THR A 77 -0.40 13.69 -15.81
C THR A 77 -1.89 13.89 -15.63
N ALA A 78 -2.58 12.87 -15.11
CA ALA A 78 -3.99 12.94 -14.74
C ALA A 78 -4.13 12.85 -13.22
N THR A 79 -4.90 13.74 -12.63
CA THR A 79 -5.20 13.74 -11.20
C THR A 79 -6.69 13.57 -11.00
N PHE A 80 -7.08 12.53 -10.27
CA PHE A 80 -8.45 12.31 -9.81
C PHE A 80 -8.58 12.87 -8.40
N ILE A 81 -9.57 13.74 -8.17
CA ILE A 81 -9.75 14.40 -6.88
C ILE A 81 -11.18 14.21 -6.41
N ARG A 82 -11.32 13.88 -5.12
CA ARG A 82 -12.61 13.91 -4.43
C ARG A 82 -12.45 14.66 -3.11
N ARG A 83 -13.45 15.48 -2.80
CA ARG A 83 -13.53 16.20 -1.52
C ARG A 83 -14.32 15.37 -0.52
N PHE A 84 -13.82 15.34 0.71
CA PHE A 84 -14.35 14.64 1.87
C PHE A 84 -14.48 15.63 3.03
N ARG A 85 -15.45 15.39 3.91
CA ARG A 85 -15.57 16.13 5.17
C ARG A 85 -14.61 15.55 6.22
N TRP A 86 -14.32 16.30 7.28
CA TRP A 86 -13.46 15.81 8.36
C TRP A 86 -13.89 14.46 8.96
N GLY A 87 -15.21 14.28 9.16
CA GLY A 87 -15.78 13.03 9.65
C GLY A 87 -15.61 11.82 8.71
N GLU A 88 -15.17 12.05 7.47
CA GLU A 88 -14.96 11.04 6.43
C GLU A 88 -13.47 10.82 6.14
N ALA A 89 -12.56 11.41 6.93
CA ALA A 89 -11.12 11.30 6.72
C ALA A 89 -10.62 9.85 6.70
N ALA A 90 -11.18 9.00 7.56
CA ALA A 90 -10.89 7.57 7.60
C ALA A 90 -11.25 6.90 6.26
N GLU A 91 -12.46 7.16 5.75
CA GLU A 91 -12.95 6.59 4.49
C GLU A 91 -12.16 7.12 3.29
N ALA A 92 -11.80 8.40 3.33
CA ALA A 92 -10.98 9.07 2.33
C ALA A 92 -9.62 8.35 2.16
N VAL A 93 -8.92 8.12 3.27
CA VAL A 93 -7.62 7.42 3.26
C VAL A 93 -7.80 5.94 2.93
N LYS A 94 -8.84 5.29 3.45
CA LYS A 94 -9.16 3.90 3.16
C LYS A 94 -9.34 3.67 1.66
N THR A 95 -10.08 4.54 0.97
CA THR A 95 -10.27 4.45 -0.48
C THR A 95 -8.92 4.45 -1.22
N LEU A 96 -7.99 5.30 -0.81
CA LEU A 96 -6.65 5.34 -1.41
C LEU A 96 -5.82 4.09 -1.11
N VAL A 97 -5.88 3.59 0.12
CA VAL A 97 -5.21 2.33 0.51
C VAL A 97 -5.77 1.16 -0.30
N GLU A 98 -7.09 1.05 -0.40
CA GLU A 98 -7.73 -0.01 -1.19
C GLU A 98 -7.37 0.08 -2.67
N PHE A 99 -7.31 1.29 -3.24
CA PHE A 99 -6.85 1.48 -4.62
C PHE A 99 -5.41 0.96 -4.77
N ALA A 100 -4.51 1.41 -3.90
CA ALA A 100 -3.09 1.04 -3.93
C ALA A 100 -2.90 -0.49 -3.87
N LEU A 101 -3.61 -1.17 -2.96
CA LEU A 101 -3.45 -2.61 -2.73
C LEU A 101 -4.19 -3.45 -3.78
N LYS A 102 -5.43 -3.08 -4.14
CA LYS A 102 -6.31 -3.92 -4.97
C LYS A 102 -6.12 -3.65 -6.45
N VAL A 103 -5.89 -2.40 -6.85
CA VAL A 103 -5.75 -2.00 -8.27
C VAL A 103 -4.29 -2.01 -8.67
N ASP A 104 -3.47 -1.21 -7.99
CA ASP A 104 -2.06 -1.04 -8.36
C ASP A 104 -1.13 -2.11 -7.75
N LYS A 105 -1.67 -3.01 -6.92
CA LYS A 105 -0.97 -4.12 -6.27
C LYS A 105 0.29 -3.68 -5.51
N VAL A 106 0.23 -2.49 -4.92
CA VAL A 106 1.31 -1.92 -4.13
C VAL A 106 1.50 -2.77 -2.87
N PRO A 107 2.75 -3.16 -2.52
CA PRO A 107 3.01 -3.83 -1.27
C PRO A 107 2.73 -2.93 -0.05
N LEU A 108 2.12 -3.50 0.99
CA LEU A 108 1.76 -2.81 2.23
C LEU A 108 2.92 -2.01 2.84
N PHE A 109 4.14 -2.55 2.86
CA PHE A 109 5.30 -1.88 3.45
C PHE A 109 5.69 -0.56 2.77
N GLN A 110 5.20 -0.31 1.55
CA GLN A 110 5.43 0.93 0.82
C GLN A 110 4.46 2.06 1.23
N ILE A 111 3.38 1.72 1.91
CA ILE A 111 2.40 2.68 2.43
C ILE A 111 2.98 3.39 3.66
N ASN A 112 2.78 4.70 3.74
CA ASN A 112 3.20 5.54 4.86
C ASN A 112 2.33 5.23 6.09
N PRO A 113 2.91 4.66 7.17
CA PRO A 113 2.16 4.26 8.34
C PRO A 113 1.51 5.44 9.08
N GLU A 114 2.12 6.63 9.03
CA GLU A 114 1.59 7.81 9.72
C GLU A 114 0.26 8.28 9.12
N VAL A 115 0.09 8.17 7.80
CA VAL A 115 -1.17 8.51 7.13
C VAL A 115 -2.29 7.56 7.55
N VAL A 116 -1.97 6.27 7.72
CA VAL A 116 -2.92 5.23 8.14
C VAL A 116 -3.29 5.38 9.62
N ARG A 117 -2.31 5.68 10.49
CA ARG A 117 -2.53 5.98 11.92
C ARG A 117 -3.41 7.20 12.09
N TYR A 118 -3.09 8.28 11.37
CA TYR A 118 -3.84 9.52 11.43
C TYR A 118 -5.31 9.34 11.03
N ALA A 119 -5.56 8.48 10.03
CA ALA A 119 -6.90 8.14 9.60
C ALA A 119 -7.67 7.21 10.56
N GLY A 120 -7.05 6.75 11.64
CA GLY A 120 -7.66 5.80 12.59
C GLY A 120 -7.84 4.39 12.03
N LEU A 121 -7.12 4.04 10.96
CA LEU A 121 -7.34 2.80 10.22
C LEU A 121 -6.49 1.61 10.71
N CYS A 122 -5.77 1.75 11.81
CA CYS A 122 -4.92 0.67 12.33
C CYS A 122 -5.68 -0.58 12.80
N GLY A 123 -6.97 -0.45 13.15
CA GLY A 123 -7.81 -1.62 13.43
C GLY A 123 -8.09 -2.46 12.17
N GLU A 124 -8.18 -1.79 11.01
CA GLU A 124 -8.42 -2.44 9.72
C GLU A 124 -7.11 -2.88 9.05
N TYR A 125 -6.03 -2.12 9.24
CA TYR A 125 -4.69 -2.38 8.71
C TYR A 125 -3.63 -2.44 9.81
N PRO A 126 -3.70 -3.41 10.74
CA PRO A 126 -2.76 -3.50 11.86
C PRO A 126 -1.32 -3.65 11.39
N LEU A 127 -1.08 -4.38 10.31
CA LEU A 127 0.25 -4.60 9.73
C LEU A 127 0.92 -3.34 9.16
N LEU A 128 0.15 -2.28 8.89
CA LEU A 128 0.70 -0.99 8.47
C LEU A 128 1.14 -0.17 9.68
N CYS A 129 0.48 -0.32 10.83
CA CYS A 129 0.71 0.52 11.99
C CYS A 129 1.60 -0.11 13.05
N GLU A 130 1.62 -1.44 13.14
CA GLU A 130 2.40 -2.19 14.13
C GLU A 130 3.89 -2.25 13.73
N GLU A 131 4.75 -2.18 14.73
CA GLU A 131 6.18 -2.39 14.52
C GLU A 131 6.46 -3.84 14.11
N PRO A 132 7.50 -4.08 13.27
CA PRO A 132 7.82 -5.41 12.77
C PRO A 132 7.90 -6.49 13.86
N ASP A 133 8.44 -6.16 15.03
CA ASP A 133 8.61 -7.09 16.15
C ASP A 133 7.27 -7.53 16.76
N VAL A 134 6.28 -6.64 16.82
CA VAL A 134 4.93 -6.95 17.32
C VAL A 134 4.22 -7.92 16.37
N VAL A 135 4.37 -7.69 15.07
CA VAL A 135 3.82 -8.56 14.02
C VAL A 135 4.47 -9.94 14.03
N VAL A 136 5.81 -10.01 14.16
CA VAL A 136 6.56 -11.27 14.24
C VAL A 136 6.19 -12.06 15.50
N GLU A 137 6.04 -11.39 16.64
CA GLU A 137 5.62 -12.03 17.89
C GLU A 137 4.18 -12.55 17.82
N ALA A 138 3.26 -11.79 17.19
CA ALA A 138 1.90 -12.25 16.93
C ALA A 138 1.86 -13.47 15.99
N LEU A 139 2.72 -13.49 14.96
CA LEU A 139 2.90 -14.64 14.06
C LEU A 139 3.45 -15.87 14.79
N ARG A 140 4.50 -15.69 15.60
CA ARG A 140 5.10 -16.77 16.42
C ARG A 140 4.09 -17.38 17.38
N ARG A 141 3.28 -16.56 18.05
CA ARG A 141 2.21 -17.04 18.95
C ARG A 141 1.12 -17.83 18.22
N ARG A 142 0.75 -17.44 17.00
CA ARG A 142 -0.25 -18.19 16.19
C ARG A 142 0.31 -19.48 15.63
N LEU A 143 1.55 -19.48 15.15
CA LEU A 143 2.23 -20.68 14.67
C LEU A 143 2.51 -21.68 15.80
N GLY A 144 2.81 -21.19 17.01
CA GLY A 144 2.95 -22.02 18.22
C GLY A 144 1.63 -22.56 18.78
N ARG A 145 0.47 -22.06 18.35
CA ARG A 145 -0.87 -22.51 18.79
C ARG A 145 -1.48 -23.64 17.97
N ARG A 146 -0.69 -24.33 17.14
CA ARG A 146 -1.11 -25.53 16.36
C ARG A 146 -1.30 -26.81 17.21
N GLY A 147 -1.79 -26.67 18.44
CA GLY A 147 -1.90 -27.77 19.41
C GLY A 147 -3.25 -27.90 20.15
N ASN A 148 -4.27 -27.05 19.91
CA ASN A 148 -5.59 -27.34 20.47
C ASN A 148 -6.72 -26.58 19.76
N PRO A 149 -7.72 -27.26 19.15
CA PRO A 149 -8.88 -26.61 18.59
C PRO A 149 -9.89 -26.32 19.71
N GLN A 150 -9.77 -25.16 20.36
CA GLN A 150 -10.91 -24.58 21.07
C GLN A 150 -11.37 -23.31 20.36
N VAL A 151 -12.64 -23.40 19.96
CA VAL A 151 -13.48 -22.40 19.31
C VAL A 151 -13.42 -21.09 20.09
N VAL A 152 -12.73 -20.09 19.53
CA VAL A 152 -12.97 -18.68 19.84
C VAL A 152 -13.36 -18.03 18.53
N GLN A 153 -14.59 -17.50 18.50
CA GLN A 153 -15.17 -16.88 17.32
C GLN A 153 -14.27 -15.79 16.74
N PRO A 154 -14.15 -15.70 15.40
CA PRO A 154 -13.29 -14.73 14.75
C PRO A 154 -13.98 -13.35 14.72
N ARG A 155 -13.42 -12.37 15.44
CA ARG A 155 -13.61 -10.96 15.08
C ARG A 155 -12.46 -10.55 14.16
N GLY A 156 -12.78 -10.42 12.88
CA GLY A 156 -12.07 -9.69 11.83
C GLY A 156 -10.54 -9.64 11.94
N GLY A 157 -9.85 -10.62 11.36
CA GLY A 157 -8.37 -10.60 11.29
C GLY A 157 -7.72 -11.87 10.73
N GLY A 158 -8.50 -12.81 10.21
CA GLY A 158 -8.00 -14.05 9.60
C GLY A 158 -7.60 -13.88 8.14
N TRP A 159 -8.39 -13.11 7.37
CA TRP A 159 -8.23 -13.01 5.92
C TRP A 159 -6.88 -12.43 5.47
N ALA A 160 -6.36 -11.39 6.14
CA ALA A 160 -5.09 -10.78 5.76
C ALA A 160 -3.87 -11.68 6.04
N LEU A 161 -3.95 -12.54 7.04
CA LEU A 161 -2.92 -13.53 7.32
C LEU A 161 -3.02 -14.72 6.37
N ASP A 162 -4.23 -15.13 6.01
CA ASP A 162 -4.44 -16.15 4.99
C ASP A 162 -3.93 -15.68 3.61
N GLU A 163 -4.12 -14.40 3.27
CA GLU A 163 -3.60 -13.81 2.03
C GLU A 163 -2.08 -13.66 2.06
N LEU A 164 -1.49 -13.27 3.21
CA LEU A 164 -0.03 -13.22 3.37
C LEU A 164 0.59 -14.62 3.25
N VAL A 165 -0.02 -15.63 3.87
CA VAL A 165 0.40 -17.03 3.78
C VAL A 165 0.25 -17.55 2.35
N LYS A 166 -0.80 -17.14 1.64
CA LYS A 166 -1.03 -17.49 0.23
C LYS A 166 0.03 -16.86 -0.68
N VAL A 167 0.33 -15.57 -0.53
CA VAL A 167 1.38 -14.86 -1.29
C VAL A 167 2.76 -15.45 -1.00
N LEU A 168 3.06 -15.75 0.27
CA LEU A 168 4.32 -16.41 0.64
C LEU A 168 4.42 -17.81 0.03
N ARG A 169 3.32 -18.57 0.00
CA ARG A 169 3.27 -19.91 -0.61
C ARG A 169 3.45 -19.85 -2.13
N GLU A 170 2.73 -18.97 -2.82
CA GLU A 170 2.86 -18.76 -4.27
C GLU A 170 4.28 -18.32 -4.66
N LYS A 171 4.91 -17.44 -3.86
CA LYS A 171 6.31 -17.02 -4.07
C LYS A 171 7.33 -18.13 -3.81
N ILE A 172 7.11 -18.98 -2.81
CA ILE A 172 7.96 -20.16 -2.51
C ILE A 172 7.86 -21.21 -3.62
N GLU A 173 6.68 -21.40 -4.20
CA GLU A 173 6.47 -22.33 -5.32
C GLU A 173 7.10 -21.84 -6.63
N LEU A 174 7.21 -20.52 -6.83
CA LEU A 174 7.77 -19.91 -8.04
C LEU A 174 9.29 -19.68 -7.98
N ASP A 175 9.89 -19.63 -6.79
CA ASP A 175 11.31 -19.30 -6.64
C ASP A 175 11.96 -20.12 -5.50
N ALA A 176 12.70 -21.16 -5.88
CA ALA A 176 13.42 -22.02 -4.95
C ALA A 176 14.50 -21.27 -4.14
N ALA A 177 15.04 -20.15 -4.66
CA ALA A 177 15.99 -19.32 -3.92
C ALA A 177 15.29 -18.52 -2.82
N PHE A 178 14.03 -18.11 -3.03
CA PHE A 178 13.22 -17.46 -2.01
C PHE A 178 12.91 -18.41 -0.83
N ALA A 179 12.66 -19.69 -1.11
CA ALA A 179 12.47 -20.71 -0.06
C ALA A 179 13.70 -20.88 0.84
N GLU A 180 14.90 -20.87 0.24
CA GLU A 180 16.19 -20.91 0.94
C GLU A 180 16.40 -19.66 1.82
N VAL A 181 16.04 -18.48 1.31
CA VAL A 181 16.11 -17.22 2.07
C VAL A 181 15.14 -17.25 3.24
N VAL A 182 13.87 -17.63 3.03
CA VAL A 182 12.86 -17.73 4.10
C VAL A 182 13.29 -18.74 5.16
N LYS A 183 13.88 -19.86 4.74
CA LYS A 183 14.43 -20.87 5.65
C LYS A 183 15.58 -20.30 6.51
N LYS A 184 16.56 -19.63 5.88
CA LYS A 184 17.68 -18.99 6.60
C LYS A 184 17.23 -17.87 7.53
N VAL A 185 16.22 -17.10 7.14
CA VAL A 185 15.57 -16.06 7.98
C VAL A 185 14.89 -16.69 9.20
N ALA A 186 14.21 -17.83 9.01
CA ALA A 186 13.55 -18.55 10.09
C ALA A 186 14.55 -19.23 11.05
N GLU A 187 15.69 -19.69 10.53
CA GLU A 187 16.75 -20.35 11.29
C GLU A 187 17.60 -19.36 12.10
N ASP A 188 17.85 -18.15 11.60
CA ASP A 188 18.66 -17.14 12.30
C ASP A 188 18.10 -15.71 12.12
N PRO A 189 17.05 -15.35 12.87
CA PRO A 189 16.41 -14.04 12.76
C PRO A 189 17.26 -12.89 13.34
N GLU A 190 18.17 -13.17 14.28
CA GLU A 190 19.02 -12.14 14.90
C GLU A 190 20.08 -11.61 13.94
N ARG A 191 20.59 -12.46 13.05
CA ARG A 191 21.54 -12.06 12.01
C ARG A 191 20.96 -11.04 11.02
N LEU A 192 19.67 -11.11 10.74
CA LEU A 192 18.98 -10.09 9.93
C LEU A 192 18.89 -8.75 10.66
N ARG A 193 18.65 -8.77 11.97
CA ARG A 193 18.59 -7.54 12.78
C ARG A 193 19.92 -6.79 12.78
N MET A 194 21.04 -7.51 12.79
CA MET A 194 22.37 -6.91 12.69
C MET A 194 22.68 -6.24 11.34
N CYS A 195 22.07 -6.68 10.24
CA CYS A 195 22.31 -6.09 8.92
C CYS A 195 21.56 -4.76 8.71
N TYR A 196 20.59 -4.45 9.56
CA TYR A 196 19.74 -3.25 9.47
C TYR A 196 19.84 -2.34 10.71
N ALA A 197 20.79 -2.63 11.61
CA ALA A 197 21.19 -1.75 12.71
C ALA A 197 22.27 -0.76 12.25
#